data_AF-A0AAJ6AYT4-F1
#
_entry.id   AF-A0AAJ6AYT4-F1
#
_cell.length_a   1.000
_cell.length_b   1.000
_cell.length_c   1.000
_cell.angle_alpha   90.00
_cell.angle_beta   90.00
_cell.angle_gamma   90.00
#
_symmetry.space_group_name_H-M   'P 1'
#
loop_
_entity.id
_entity.type
_entity.pdbx_description
1 polymer ?
#
loop_
_entity_poly.entity_id
_entity_poly.type
_entity_poly.pdbx_seq_one_letter_code
_entity_poly.pdbx_strand_id
1 'polypeptide(L)' 'MVRSAALSVRVEPAVKEQLEKAAKNDGRTLAAYIERIIVKHLDEMKS' A
#
# COMPACT_ATOMS: atom_id res chain seq x y z
N MET A 1 15.95 9.08 8.78
CA MET A 1 15.76 7.87 7.96
C MET A 1 14.85 6.94 8.75
N VAL A 2 13.59 6.77 8.34
CA VAL A 2 12.68 5.83 9.01
C VAL A 2 13.21 4.42 8.76
N ARG A 3 13.35 3.60 9.81
CA ARG A 3 13.78 2.21 9.66
C ARG A 3 12.61 1.41 9.08
N SER A 4 12.60 1.20 7.78
CA SER A 4 11.61 0.38 7.07
C SER A 4 12.26 -0.92 6.58
N ALA A 5 11.64 -2.07 6.87
CA ALA A 5 12.00 -3.33 6.25
C ALA A 5 11.41 -3.40 4.82
N ALA A 6 12.19 -3.87 3.85
CA ALA A 6 11.69 -4.05 2.50
C ALA A 6 10.86 -5.34 2.40
N LEU A 7 9.64 -5.24 1.87
CA LEU A 7 8.78 -6.37 1.55
C LEU A 7 8.56 -6.43 0.03
N SER A 8 8.76 -7.61 -0.55
CA SER A 8 8.53 -7.87 -1.97
C SER A 8 7.30 -8.75 -2.11
N VAL A 9 6.28 -8.26 -2.81
CA VAL A 9 5.03 -8.99 -3.07
C VAL A 9 4.83 -9.13 -4.58
N ARG A 10 4.50 -10.34 -5.02
CA ARG A 10 4.09 -10.60 -6.40
C ARG A 10 2.58 -10.56 -6.48
N VAL A 11 2.06 -9.79 -7.41
CA VAL A 11 0.63 -9.65 -7.70
C VAL A 11 0.43 -9.71 -9.21
N GLU A 12 -0.80 -9.95 -9.64
CA GLU A 12 -1.15 -9.85 -11.05
C GLU A 12 -0.88 -8.43 -11.60
N PRO A 13 -0.48 -8.29 -12.87
CA PRO A 13 -0.21 -6.98 -13.46
C PRO A 13 -1.39 -6.01 -13.36
N ALA A 14 -2.61 -6.51 -13.59
CA ALA A 14 -3.83 -5.70 -13.51
C ALA A 14 -4.04 -5.10 -12.12
N VAL A 15 -3.76 -5.87 -11.06
CA VAL A 15 -3.86 -5.39 -9.67
C VAL A 15 -2.82 -4.31 -9.40
N LYS A 16 -1.58 -4.51 -9.86
CA LYS A 16 -0.51 -3.51 -9.71
C LYS A 16 -0.89 -2.18 -10.37
N GLU A 17 -1.38 -2.22 -11.61
CA GLU A 17 -1.78 -1.00 -12.33
C GLU A 17 -2.91 -0.24 -11.61
N GLN A 18 -3.89 -0.97 -11.07
CA GLN A 18 -4.98 -0.36 -10.31
C GLN A 18 -4.47 0.31 -9.02
N LEU A 19 -3.56 -0.34 -8.31
CA LEU A 19 -2.94 0.23 -7.09
C LEU A 19 -2.10 1.47 -7.41
N GLU A 20 -1.33 1.46 -8.49
CA GLU A 20 -0.54 2.62 -8.92
C GLU A 20 -1.43 3.83 -9.29
N LYS A 21 -2.54 3.59 -10.00
CA LYS A 21 -3.53 4.63 -10.31
C LYS A 21 -4.18 5.18 -9.04
N ALA A 22 -4.59 4.31 -8.12
CA ALA A 22 -5.19 4.71 -6.86
C ALA A 22 -4.23 5.54 -6.00
N ALA A 23 -2.97 5.09 -5.87
CA ALA A 23 -1.93 5.82 -5.14
C ALA A 23 -1.69 7.22 -5.74
N LYS A 24 -1.62 7.32 -7.07
CA LYS A 24 -1.48 8.60 -7.78
C LYS A 24 -2.65 9.55 -7.51
N ASN A 25 -3.88 9.05 -7.59
CA ASN A 25 -5.09 9.84 -7.30
C ASN A 25 -5.14 10.32 -5.84
N ASP A 26 -4.59 9.53 -4.91
CA ASP A 26 -4.47 9.84 -3.49
C ASP A 26 -3.25 10.74 -3.17
N GLY A 27 -2.43 11.10 -4.18
CA GLY A 27 -1.27 11.97 -4.03
C GLY A 27 -0.09 11.32 -3.30
N ARG A 28 -0.04 9.98 -3.23
CA ARG A 28 0.97 9.22 -2.48
C ARG A 28 1.79 8.32 -3.40
N THR A 29 2.97 7.91 -2.92
CA THR A 29 3.71 6.81 -3.56
C THR A 29 2.97 5.49 -3.35
N LEU A 30 3.18 4.52 -4.25
CA LEU A 30 2.57 3.19 -4.13
C LEU A 30 2.85 2.55 -2.77
N ALA A 31 4.09 2.63 -2.27
CA ALA A 31 4.48 2.08 -0.97
C ALA A 31 3.71 2.73 0.20
N ALA A 32 3.67 4.07 0.24
CA ALA A 32 2.96 4.80 1.30
C ALA A 32 1.45 4.57 1.24
N TYR A 33 0.90 4.41 0.04
CA TYR A 33 -0.52 4.08 -0.15
C TYR A 33 -0.85 2.68 0.38
N ILE A 34 -0.02 1.67 0.04
CA ILE A 34 -0.19 0.30 0.55
C ILE A 34 -0.05 0.26 2.07
N GLU A 35 0.95 0.94 2.64
CA GLU A 35 1.15 1.00 4.08
C GLU A 35 -0.08 1.56 4.80
N ARG A 36 -0.66 2.65 4.29
CA ARG A 36 -1.92 3.21 4.83
C ARG A 36 -3.06 2.20 4.80
N ILE A 37 -3.24 1.45 3.70
CA ILE A 37 -4.29 0.44 3.59
C ILE A 37 -4.08 -0.66 4.62
N ILE A 38 -2.85 -1.17 4.75
CA ILE A 38 -2.53 -2.25 5.70
C ILE A 38 -2.80 -1.78 7.13
N VAL A 39 -2.32 -0.59 7.51
CA VAL A 39 -2.55 -0.04 8.87
C VAL A 39 -4.04 0.11 9.15
N LYS A 40 -4.80 0.71 8.22
CA LYS A 40 -6.26 0.87 8.37
C LYS A 40 -6.95 -0.48 8.57
N HIS A 41 -6.60 -1.49 7.78
CA HIS A 41 -7.18 -2.82 7.90
C HIS A 41 -6.82 -3.49 9.23
N LEU A 42 -5.58 -3.36 9.70
CA LEU A 42 -5.14 -3.90 10.99
C LEU A 42 -5.82 -3.22 12.17
N ASP A 43 -6.12 -1.92 12.07
CA ASP A 43 -6.87 -1.19 13.10
C ASP A 43 -8.34 -1.61 13.14
N GLU A 44 -8.96 -1.82 11.98
CA GLU A 44 -10.33 -2.35 11.86
C GLU A 44 -10.45 -3.78 12.42
N MET A 45 -9.43 -4.63 12.26
CA MET A 45 -9.41 -6.01 12.78
C MET A 45 -9.27 -6.09 14.31
N LYS A 46 -8.76 -5.04 14.96
CA LYS A 46 -8.55 -5.00 16.42
C LYS A 46 -9.77 -4.50 17.19
N SER A 47 -10.73 -3.89 16.49
CA SER A 47 -11.95 -3.30 17.06
C SER A 47 -13.10 -4.31 17.06
#